data_AF-A0A6B1G8V8-F1
#
_entry.id   AF-A0A6B1G8V8-F1
#
_cell.length_a   1.000
_cell.length_b   1.000
_cell.length_c   1.000
_cell.angle_alpha   90.00
_cell.angle_beta   90.00
_cell.angle_gamma   90.00
#
_symmetry.space_group_name_H-M   'P 1'
#
loop_
_entity.id
_entity.type
_entity.pdbx_description
1 polymer ?
#
loop_
_entity_poly.entity_id
_entity_poly.type
_entity_poly.pdbx_seq_one_letter_code
_entity_poly.pdbx_strand_id
1 'polypeptide(L)'
;MDAVDNLPRHINIIKTRSNRVGETIHARFYLREIPEMMTFNRDGVGDTVLEYMWTVSVDVDGRMEPWLGHEYDFMMAAFTKASVVSERGRNLVRPLENMIEVELYERVFDESLEAYTWVEVEGSNPRVTISREDQTIKLTSEIPGVSQESLLHFRSFDALLGEDCISPE
;
A
#
# COMPACT_ATOMS: atom_id res chain seq x y z
N MET A 1 14.78 17.86 13.94
CA MET A 1 13.92 17.91 12.74
C MET A 1 14.57 16.94 11.80
N ASP A 2 14.38 15.63 12.02
CA ASP A 2 15.29 14.57 11.50
C ASP A 2 14.60 13.22 11.28
N ALA A 3 13.30 13.20 10.98
CA ALA A 3 12.56 11.95 10.75
C ALA A 3 12.54 11.53 9.26
N VAL A 4 12.39 12.50 8.35
CA VAL A 4 12.18 12.22 6.91
C VAL A 4 13.46 11.79 6.18
N ASP A 5 14.63 12.24 6.64
CA ASP A 5 15.91 11.93 5.97
C ASP A 5 16.51 10.56 6.30
N ASN A 6 15.97 9.86 7.31
CA ASN A 6 16.46 8.54 7.74
C ASN A 6 15.59 7.37 7.24
N LEU A 7 14.46 7.65 6.58
CA LEU A 7 13.63 6.60 6.00
C LEU A 7 14.34 5.94 4.81
N PRO A 8 14.21 4.60 4.65
CA PRO A 8 14.69 3.91 3.46
C PRO A 8 14.12 4.54 2.20
N ARG A 9 14.98 4.72 1.19
CA ARG A 9 14.63 5.51 0.01
C ARG A 9 13.47 4.93 -0.79
N HIS A 10 13.25 3.61 -0.70
CA HIS A 10 12.16 2.90 -1.37
C HIS A 10 10.81 3.03 -0.67
N ILE A 11 10.77 3.49 0.58
CA ILE A 11 9.51 3.85 1.26
C ILE A 11 9.36 5.35 1.47
N ASN A 12 10.43 6.14 1.40
CA ASN A 12 10.37 7.60 1.56
C ASN A 12 9.55 8.25 0.42
N ILE A 13 8.35 8.73 0.75
CA ILE A 13 7.41 9.33 -0.19
C ILE A 13 7.77 10.82 -0.34
N ILE A 14 8.20 11.21 -1.54
CA ILE A 14 8.49 12.61 -1.86
C ILE A 14 7.21 13.35 -2.23
N LYS A 15 6.29 12.66 -2.89
CA LYS A 15 5.04 13.21 -3.40
C LYS A 15 4.05 12.12 -3.71
N THR A 16 2.77 12.44 -3.64
CA THR A 16 1.68 11.59 -4.16
C THR A 16 0.92 12.32 -5.26
N ARG A 17 0.34 11.57 -6.17
CA ARG A 17 -0.68 12.06 -7.10
C ARG A 17 -1.75 11.02 -7.27
N SER A 18 -3.00 11.46 -7.31
CA SER A 18 -4.12 10.63 -7.72
C SER A 18 -4.85 11.27 -8.89
N ASN A 19 -5.47 10.44 -9.72
CA ASN A 19 -6.52 10.86 -10.61
C ASN A 19 -7.57 9.76 -10.69
N ARG A 20 -8.79 10.15 -11.09
CA ARG A 20 -9.93 9.25 -11.16
C ARG A 20 -10.54 9.27 -12.57
N VAL A 21 -10.95 8.11 -13.07
CA VAL A 21 -11.73 7.96 -14.29
C VAL A 21 -12.90 7.01 -14.00
N GLY A 22 -14.11 7.55 -13.91
CA GLY A 22 -15.25 6.77 -13.39
C GLY A 22 -14.96 6.31 -11.95
N GLU A 23 -15.15 5.03 -11.65
CA GLU A 23 -14.80 4.46 -10.34
C GLU A 23 -13.35 3.93 -10.28
N THR A 24 -12.57 4.13 -11.34
CA THR A 24 -11.16 3.74 -11.34
C THR A 24 -10.28 4.82 -10.72
N ILE A 25 -9.57 4.46 -9.65
CA ILE A 25 -8.51 5.27 -9.06
C ILE A 25 -7.17 4.92 -9.71
N HIS A 26 -6.40 5.95 -10.04
CA HIS A 26 -5.00 5.85 -10.41
C HIS A 26 -4.17 6.61 -9.37
N ALA A 27 -3.59 5.89 -8.44
CA ALA A 27 -2.79 6.46 -7.35
C ALA A 27 -1.30 6.25 -7.65
N ARG A 28 -0.48 7.28 -7.46
CA ARG A 28 0.94 7.25 -7.76
C ARG A 28 1.76 7.79 -6.60
N PHE A 29 2.69 6.98 -6.14
CA PHE A 29 3.75 7.32 -5.22
C PHE A 29 4.97 7.78 -6.04
N TYR A 30 5.54 8.92 -5.67
CA TYR A 30 6.88 9.34 -6.09
C TYR A 30 7.80 9.11 -4.90
N LEU A 31 8.75 8.19 -5.07
CA LEU A 31 9.64 7.76 -4.01
C LEU A 31 11.02 8.39 -4.20
N ARG A 32 11.81 8.45 -3.13
CA ARG A 32 13.16 8.99 -3.21
C ARG A 32 14.04 8.17 -4.16
N GLU A 33 13.92 6.84 -4.09
CA GLU A 33 14.60 5.92 -5.00
C GLU A 33 13.95 4.53 -4.94
N ILE A 34 13.73 3.92 -6.09
CA ILE A 34 13.29 2.54 -6.25
C ILE A 34 14.50 1.74 -6.73
N PRO A 35 15.06 0.85 -5.89
CA PRO A 35 16.21 0.05 -6.27
C PRO A 35 15.83 -0.94 -7.36
N GLU A 36 16.78 -1.24 -8.25
CA GLU A 36 16.62 -2.30 -9.26
C GLU A 36 16.44 -3.68 -8.61
N MET A 37 17.19 -3.93 -7.54
CA MET A 37 17.11 -5.15 -6.75
C MET A 37 16.77 -4.78 -5.32
N MET A 38 15.72 -5.39 -4.78
CA MET A 38 15.33 -5.20 -3.40
C MET A 38 15.72 -6.44 -2.59
N THR A 39 16.22 -6.21 -1.37
CA THR A 39 16.67 -7.28 -0.47
C THR A 39 15.56 -7.60 0.51
N PHE A 40 14.90 -8.73 0.33
CA PHE A 40 14.00 -9.31 1.32
C PHE A 40 14.85 -9.78 2.51
N ASN A 41 14.92 -9.00 3.60
CA ASN A 41 15.72 -9.35 4.78
C ASN A 41 14.81 -9.97 5.83
N ARG A 42 14.90 -11.30 5.95
CA ARG A 42 14.10 -12.11 6.87
C ARG A 42 14.65 -12.12 8.29
N ASP A 43 15.86 -11.59 8.52
CA ASP A 43 16.47 -11.58 9.84
C ASP A 43 15.63 -10.75 10.82
N GLY A 44 14.97 -11.42 11.75
CA GLY A 44 14.08 -10.78 12.73
C GLY A 44 12.63 -10.54 12.27
N VAL A 45 12.25 -11.02 11.06
CA VAL A 45 10.90 -10.85 10.51
C VAL A 45 10.12 -12.18 10.60
N GLY A 46 8.91 -12.15 11.17
CA GLY A 46 8.04 -13.33 11.28
C GLY A 46 7.54 -13.85 9.93
N ASP A 47 7.28 -15.15 9.80
CA ASP A 47 6.93 -15.82 8.53
C ASP A 47 5.62 -15.34 7.86
N THR A 48 4.78 -14.65 8.62
CA THR A 48 3.49 -14.11 8.14
C THR A 48 3.51 -12.59 7.99
N VAL A 49 4.65 -11.95 8.23
CA VAL A 49 4.77 -10.48 8.20
C VAL A 49 5.04 -10.03 6.76
N LEU A 50 4.28 -9.02 6.32
CA LEU A 50 4.55 -8.27 5.10
C LEU A 50 5.81 -7.45 5.28
N GLU A 51 6.79 -7.54 4.38
CA GLU A 51 8.04 -6.77 4.54
C GLU A 51 7.93 -5.36 4.01
N TYR A 52 7.47 -5.23 2.76
CA TYR A 52 7.25 -3.96 2.10
C TYR A 52 5.80 -3.83 1.72
N MET A 53 5.27 -2.62 1.88
CA MET A 53 3.90 -2.34 1.52
C MET A 53 3.73 -0.89 1.12
N TRP A 54 2.94 -0.65 0.08
CA TRP A 54 2.44 0.66 -0.34
C TRP A 54 0.91 0.56 -0.41
N THR A 55 0.23 1.36 0.40
CA THR A 55 -1.24 1.33 0.50
C THR A 55 -1.86 2.66 0.14
N VAL A 56 -3.02 2.59 -0.50
CA VAL A 56 -3.92 3.71 -0.69
C VAL A 56 -5.22 3.33 -0.01
N SER A 57 -5.46 3.93 1.15
CA SER A 57 -6.73 3.80 1.87
C SER A 57 -7.72 4.83 1.34
N VAL A 58 -8.98 4.43 1.18
CA VAL A 58 -10.02 5.22 0.53
C VAL A 58 -11.21 5.33 1.45
N ASP A 59 -11.53 6.57 1.82
CA ASP A 59 -12.79 6.96 2.43
C ASP A 59 -13.72 7.38 1.29
N VAL A 60 -14.79 6.62 1.07
CA VAL A 60 -15.67 6.79 -0.09
C VAL A 60 -16.55 8.03 0.07
N ASP A 61 -17.02 8.30 1.28
CA ASP A 61 -17.97 9.39 1.54
C ASP A 61 -17.31 10.71 1.97
N GLY A 62 -15.99 10.66 2.22
CA GLY A 62 -15.17 11.83 2.55
C GLY A 62 -15.46 12.39 3.94
N ARG A 63 -16.14 11.61 4.79
CA ARG A 63 -16.48 11.97 6.15
C ARG A 63 -15.55 11.22 7.09
N MET A 64 -14.28 11.62 7.07
CA MET A 64 -13.31 11.14 8.03
C MET A 64 -13.83 11.42 9.46
N GLU A 65 -14.31 10.38 10.14
CA GLU A 65 -14.84 10.44 11.51
C GLU A 65 -13.75 10.04 12.52
N PRO A 66 -13.04 11.01 13.14
CA PRO A 66 -11.80 10.72 13.88
C PRO A 66 -12.03 9.94 15.18
N TRP A 67 -13.26 9.89 15.67
CA TRP A 67 -13.63 9.33 16.97
C TRP A 67 -13.98 7.84 16.93
N LEU A 68 -14.19 7.26 15.76
CA LEU A 68 -14.56 5.86 15.62
C LEU A 68 -13.39 4.93 15.28
N GLY A 69 -12.19 5.46 15.01
CA GLY A 69 -11.05 4.63 14.59
C GLY A 69 -11.31 3.86 13.27
N HIS A 70 -12.30 4.31 12.50
CA HIS A 70 -12.86 3.64 11.32
C HIS A 70 -12.74 4.58 10.12
N GLU A 71 -11.51 4.87 9.69
CA GLU A 71 -11.26 5.98 8.77
C GLU A 71 -11.44 5.69 7.28
N TYR A 72 -11.43 4.41 6.84
CA TYR A 72 -11.44 4.06 5.42
C TYR A 72 -12.31 2.84 5.10
N ASP A 73 -12.99 2.86 3.95
CA ASP A 73 -13.86 1.79 3.44
C ASP A 73 -13.10 0.77 2.59
N PHE A 74 -12.12 1.24 1.81
CA PHE A 74 -11.31 0.38 0.94
C PHE A 74 -9.81 0.60 1.15
N MET A 75 -9.03 -0.42 0.79
CA MET A 75 -7.56 -0.34 0.76
C MET A 75 -7.01 -1.05 -0.49
N MET A 76 -6.38 -0.29 -1.39
CA MET A 76 -5.50 -0.87 -2.40
C MET A 76 -4.13 -1.05 -1.80
N ALA A 77 -3.59 -2.27 -1.81
CA ALA A 77 -2.28 -2.57 -1.25
C ALA A 77 -1.40 -3.24 -2.30
N ALA A 78 -0.21 -2.70 -2.54
CA ALA A 78 0.89 -3.42 -3.15
C ALA A 78 1.87 -3.84 -2.07
N PHE A 79 2.13 -5.13 -1.93
CA PHE A 79 2.96 -5.62 -0.85
C PHE A 79 3.74 -6.86 -1.26
N THR A 80 4.70 -7.21 -0.41
CA THR A 80 5.52 -8.40 -0.56
C THR A 80 5.26 -9.34 0.62
N LYS A 81 4.83 -10.58 0.37
CA LYS A 81 4.66 -11.61 1.41
C LYS A 81 5.68 -12.73 1.27
N ALA A 82 6.10 -13.32 2.40
CA ALA A 82 7.13 -14.38 2.40
C ALA A 82 6.74 -15.61 1.54
N SER A 83 5.45 -15.90 1.38
CA SER A 83 4.96 -16.97 0.50
C SER A 83 5.13 -16.67 -0.98
N VAL A 84 5.17 -15.41 -1.41
CA VAL A 84 5.45 -15.00 -2.81
C VAL A 84 6.90 -15.30 -3.17
N VAL A 85 7.81 -15.11 -2.23
CA VAL A 85 9.26 -15.24 -2.50
C VAL A 85 9.75 -16.70 -2.40
N SER A 86 8.86 -17.66 -2.11
CA SER A 86 9.03 -19.13 -2.20
C SER A 86 10.13 -19.79 -1.36
N GLU A 87 11.01 -19.03 -0.70
CA GLU A 87 12.12 -19.56 0.11
C GLU A 87 12.00 -19.08 1.56
N ARG A 88 11.07 -19.70 2.30
CA ARG A 88 10.75 -19.39 3.71
C ARG A 88 12.02 -19.13 4.53
N GLY A 89 12.08 -17.93 5.13
CA GLY A 89 13.11 -17.56 6.09
C GLY A 89 14.50 -17.27 5.51
N ARG A 90 14.68 -17.22 4.18
CA ARG A 90 15.97 -16.83 3.57
C ARG A 90 15.94 -15.40 3.06
N ASN A 91 17.08 -14.74 3.21
CA ASN A 91 17.31 -13.46 2.58
C ASN A 91 17.36 -13.63 1.06
N LEU A 92 16.64 -12.79 0.34
CA LEU A 92 16.48 -12.90 -1.11
C LEU A 92 16.71 -11.54 -1.75
N VAL A 93 17.40 -11.53 -2.88
CA VAL A 93 17.65 -10.32 -3.66
C VAL A 93 17.05 -10.53 -5.04
N ARG A 94 15.97 -9.81 -5.36
CA ARG A 94 15.24 -9.93 -6.63
C ARG A 94 14.74 -8.57 -7.11
N PRO A 95 14.38 -8.42 -8.39
CA PRO A 95 13.68 -7.24 -8.87
C PRO A 95 12.35 -7.06 -8.13
N LEU A 96 12.03 -5.83 -7.76
CA LEU A 96 10.83 -5.51 -6.97
C LEU A 96 9.56 -5.97 -7.68
N GLU A 97 9.50 -5.80 -9.00
CA GLU A 97 8.39 -6.24 -9.85
C GLU A 97 8.06 -7.73 -9.74
N ASN A 98 9.03 -8.57 -9.35
CA ASN A 98 8.86 -10.02 -9.22
C ASN A 98 8.43 -10.45 -7.82
N MET A 99 8.28 -9.52 -6.88
CA MET A 99 7.99 -9.80 -5.47
C MET A 99 6.69 -9.14 -4.98
N ILE A 100 6.14 -8.20 -5.75
CA ILE A 100 4.92 -7.48 -5.39
C ILE A 100 3.68 -8.26 -5.82
N GLU A 101 2.77 -8.44 -4.86
CA GLU A 101 1.37 -8.71 -5.11
C GLU A 101 0.56 -7.43 -4.92
N VAL A 102 -0.62 -7.39 -5.55
CA VAL A 102 -1.55 -6.28 -5.40
C VAL A 102 -2.92 -6.83 -5.12
N GLU A 103 -3.55 -6.33 -4.07
CA GLU A 103 -4.89 -6.71 -3.66
C GLU A 103 -5.72 -5.46 -3.33
N LEU A 104 -7.04 -5.59 -3.47
CA LEU A 104 -8.02 -4.59 -3.02
C LEU A 104 -8.80 -5.23 -1.89
N TYR A 105 -8.85 -4.54 -0.76
CA TYR A 105 -9.65 -4.93 0.39
C TYR A 105 -10.80 -3.97 0.61
N GLU A 106 -11.92 -4.50 1.07
CA GLU A 106 -13.06 -3.78 1.61
C GLU A 106 -13.12 -4.03 3.12
N ARG A 107 -13.50 -2.99 3.85
CA ARG A 107 -13.75 -3.08 5.28
C ARG A 107 -15.17 -3.59 5.51
N VAL A 108 -15.28 -4.76 6.14
CA VAL A 108 -16.56 -5.41 6.44
C VAL A 108 -16.70 -5.59 7.94
N PHE A 109 -17.90 -5.38 8.49
CA PHE A 109 -18.18 -5.70 9.89
C PHE A 109 -18.42 -7.21 10.02
N ASP A 110 -17.57 -7.88 10.80
CA ASP A 110 -17.73 -9.30 11.13
C ASP A 110 -18.51 -9.41 12.45
N GLU A 111 -19.77 -9.86 12.36
CA GLU A 111 -20.64 -10.04 13.52
C GLU A 111 -20.10 -11.07 14.52
N SER A 112 -19.32 -12.06 14.07
CA SER A 112 -18.79 -13.11 14.95
C SER A 112 -17.62 -12.63 15.81
N LEU A 113 -16.87 -11.65 15.30
CA LEU A 113 -15.76 -11.01 15.99
C LEU A 113 -16.18 -9.70 16.68
N GLU A 114 -17.42 -9.25 16.45
CA GLU A 114 -17.93 -7.92 16.83
C GLU A 114 -16.96 -6.80 16.44
N ALA A 115 -16.33 -6.94 15.27
CA ALA A 115 -15.23 -6.08 14.83
C ALA A 115 -15.22 -5.91 13.31
N TYR A 116 -14.68 -4.79 12.84
CA TYR A 116 -14.37 -4.62 11.43
C TYR A 116 -13.12 -5.41 11.04
N THR A 117 -13.18 -6.03 9.87
CA THR A 117 -12.07 -6.76 9.24
C THR A 117 -11.88 -6.29 7.80
N TRP A 118 -10.73 -6.62 7.22
CA TRP A 118 -10.44 -6.42 5.81
C TRP A 118 -10.68 -7.71 5.04
N VAL A 119 -11.53 -7.65 4.02
CA VAL A 119 -11.86 -8.78 3.14
C VAL A 119 -11.42 -8.43 1.73
N GLU A 120 -10.74 -9.36 1.06
CA GLU A 120 -10.37 -9.18 -0.35
C GLU A 120 -11.63 -9.04 -1.21
N VAL A 121 -11.66 -8.04 -2.09
CA VAL A 121 -12.79 -7.79 -2.98
C VAL A 121 -12.75 -8.79 -4.13
N GLU A 122 -13.65 -9.77 -4.10
CA GLU A 122 -13.74 -10.83 -5.11
C GLU A 122 -13.98 -10.24 -6.52
N GLY A 123 -13.22 -10.72 -7.51
CA GLY A 123 -13.32 -10.25 -8.89
C GLY A 123 -12.69 -8.90 -9.15
N SER A 124 -12.10 -8.25 -8.14
CA SER A 124 -11.26 -7.08 -8.34
C SER A 124 -10.01 -7.42 -9.16
N ASN A 125 -9.47 -6.43 -9.87
CA ASN A 125 -8.25 -6.60 -10.69
C ASN A 125 -7.31 -5.41 -10.46
N PRO A 126 -6.82 -5.21 -9.23
CA PRO A 126 -5.92 -4.13 -8.93
C PRO A 126 -4.56 -4.37 -9.61
N ARG A 127 -3.89 -3.29 -10.00
CA ARG A 127 -2.66 -3.37 -10.79
C ARG A 127 -1.60 -2.46 -10.20
N VAL A 128 -0.35 -2.93 -10.25
CA VAL A 128 0.84 -2.12 -9.97
C VAL A 128 1.62 -1.88 -11.26
N THR A 129 2.20 -0.70 -11.38
CA THR A 129 3.23 -0.40 -12.38
C THR A 129 4.37 0.32 -11.69
N ILE A 130 5.59 -0.13 -11.94
CA ILE A 130 6.81 0.44 -11.36
C ILE A 130 7.61 1.10 -12.47
N SER A 131 7.97 2.37 -12.30
CA SER A 131 8.89 3.10 -13.19
C SER A 131 10.11 3.52 -12.39
N ARG A 132 11.25 2.89 -12.66
CA ARG A 132 12.54 3.26 -12.06
C ARG A 132 13.08 4.57 -12.64
N GLU A 133 12.77 4.88 -13.90
CA GLU A 133 13.16 6.16 -14.52
C GLU A 133 12.50 7.34 -13.80
N ASP A 134 11.20 7.23 -13.54
CA ASP A 134 10.42 8.28 -12.87
C ASP A 134 10.46 8.18 -11.34
N GLN A 135 11.02 7.09 -10.79
CA GLN A 135 10.96 6.74 -9.36
C GLN A 135 9.51 6.66 -8.83
N THR A 136 8.65 5.95 -9.56
CA THR A 136 7.22 5.85 -9.23
C THR A 136 6.71 4.43 -9.07
N ILE A 137 5.80 4.28 -8.11
CA ILE A 137 4.89 3.13 -8.00
C ILE A 137 3.48 3.64 -8.26
N LYS A 138 2.78 3.05 -9.22
CA LYS A 138 1.39 3.38 -9.55
C LYS A 138 0.50 2.20 -9.18
N LEU A 139 -0.48 2.44 -8.31
CA LEU A 139 -1.59 1.53 -8.03
C LEU A 139 -2.82 1.95 -8.83
N THR A 140 -3.55 0.98 -9.35
CA THR A 140 -4.79 1.22 -10.09
C THR A 140 -5.81 0.16 -9.74
N SER A 141 -7.00 0.58 -9.33
CA SER A 141 -8.15 -0.32 -9.15
C SER A 141 -9.45 0.43 -9.39
N GLU A 142 -10.47 -0.32 -9.77
CA GLU A 142 -11.86 0.11 -9.62
C GLU A 142 -12.25 -0.02 -8.15
N ILE A 143 -12.90 1.02 -7.60
CA ILE A 143 -13.35 1.06 -6.21
C ILE A 143 -14.83 1.47 -6.21
N PRO A 144 -15.74 0.58 -5.82
CA PRO A 144 -17.18 0.86 -5.82
C PRO A 144 -17.51 2.15 -5.05
N GLY A 145 -18.33 3.01 -5.66
CA GLY A 145 -18.84 4.22 -5.02
C GLY A 145 -17.85 5.39 -4.92
N VAL A 146 -16.58 5.23 -5.33
CA VAL A 146 -15.61 6.33 -5.25
C VAL A 146 -16.03 7.53 -6.11
N SER A 147 -15.99 8.71 -5.51
CA SER A 147 -16.45 9.96 -6.11
C SER A 147 -15.35 11.04 -6.10
N GLN A 148 -15.70 12.30 -6.34
CA GLN A 148 -14.78 13.43 -6.15
C GLN A 148 -14.67 13.84 -4.68
N GLU A 149 -15.62 13.44 -3.84
CA GLU A 149 -15.65 13.75 -2.42
C GLU A 149 -14.83 12.74 -1.61
N SER A 150 -14.50 11.60 -2.20
CA SER A 150 -13.70 10.55 -1.56
C SER A 150 -12.30 11.03 -1.22
N LEU A 151 -11.83 10.66 -0.02
CA LEU A 151 -10.50 11.00 0.47
C LEU A 151 -9.56 9.81 0.28
N LEU A 152 -8.31 10.09 -0.07
CA LEU A 152 -7.27 9.09 -0.25
C LEU A 152 -6.17 9.33 0.77
N HIS A 153 -5.70 8.27 1.42
CA HIS A 153 -4.55 8.32 2.31
C HIS A 153 -3.47 7.37 1.81
N PHE A 154 -2.25 7.88 1.65
CA PHE A 154 -1.12 7.13 1.12
C PHE A 154 -0.20 6.75 2.26
N ARG A 155 0.20 5.49 2.30
CA ARG A 155 1.19 4.98 3.26
C ARG A 155 2.16 4.04 2.58
N SER A 156 3.40 4.08 3.02
CA SER A 156 4.44 3.11 2.68
C SER A 156 5.02 2.54 3.98
N PHE A 157 5.48 1.31 3.93
CA PHE A 157 5.90 0.56 5.10
C PHE A 157 7.06 -0.38 4.75
N ASP A 158 8.03 -0.44 5.66
CA ASP A 158 9.16 -1.36 5.72
C ASP A 158 9.19 -1.97 7.13
N ALA A 159 9.00 -3.28 7.22
CA ALA A 159 8.86 -3.98 8.49
C ALA A 159 10.05 -3.81 9.46
N LEU A 160 11.24 -3.52 8.94
CA LEU A 160 12.45 -3.37 9.75
C LEU A 160 12.84 -1.91 9.95
N LEU A 161 12.44 -1.02 9.05
CA LEU A 161 13.01 0.32 8.95
C LEU A 161 11.98 1.46 9.06
N GLY A 162 10.69 1.15 9.21
CA GLY A 162 9.64 2.10 9.59
C GLY A 162 8.59 2.33 8.51
N GLU A 163 7.88 3.45 8.60
CA GLU A 163 6.78 3.81 7.70
C GLU A 163 6.78 5.29 7.35
N ASP A 164 6.12 5.62 6.23
CA ASP A 164 5.86 6.99 5.79
C ASP A 164 4.39 7.13 5.40
N CYS A 165 3.78 8.27 5.73
CA CYS A 165 2.36 8.54 5.52
C CYS A 165 2.18 9.95 4.97
N ILE A 166 1.43 10.08 3.87
CA ILE A 166 1.09 11.38 3.28
C ILE A 166 -0.40 11.39 2.93
N SER A 167 -1.10 12.39 3.43
CA SER A 167 -2.40 12.80 2.89
C SER A 167 -2.17 13.74 1.71
N PRO A 168 -2.85 13.57 0.56
CA PRO A 168 -2.81 14.54 -0.51
C PRO A 168 -3.39 15.88 -0.03
N GLU A 169 -2.76 16.98 -0.44
CA GLU A 169 -3.27 18.35 -0.23
C GLU A 169 -4.59 18.60 -0.97
#